data_AF-A0A967TKS4-F1
#
_entry.id   AF-A0A967TKS4-F1
#
_cell.length_a   1.000
_cell.length_b   1.000
_cell.length_c   1.000
_cell.angle_alpha   90.00
_cell.angle_beta   90.00
_cell.angle_gamma   90.00
#
_symmetry.space_group_name_H-M   'P 1'
#
loop_
_entity.id
_entity.type
_entity.pdbx_description
1 polymer ?
#
loop_
_entity_poly.entity_id
_entity_poly.type
_entity_poly.pdbx_seq_one_letter_code
_entity_poly.pdbx_strand_id
1 'polypeptide(L)'
;MTHDRRAFLRSSAAALSAAALGGCVPDAPARAGDQERLGLDPVLLRAAGEVVLPGELGAGGREEAVRGFEAWIDAFEPVAELNHGYGTSEIRYGPPDPAPRWAAQLRALETEARRRHDAGFAQLAALERRALLERQIEDEGPGLPPPARARHVAVGLLAWWLETPEATDRCYGVEIGKETCRGIGSAPERPTPLEGPTGGVQGGRASSAPRTDAPARPGD
;
A
#
# COMPACT_ATOMS: atom_id res chain seq x y z
N MET A 1 50.72 -31.75 -5.65
CA MET A 1 50.82 -31.55 -4.19
C MET A 1 49.97 -30.35 -3.82
N THR A 2 48.87 -30.62 -3.15
CA THR A 2 47.83 -29.68 -2.71
C THR A 2 48.35 -28.83 -1.55
N HIS A 3 48.37 -27.50 -1.72
CA HIS A 3 48.74 -26.60 -0.63
C HIS A 3 47.62 -26.49 0.40
N ASP A 4 47.98 -26.78 1.64
CA ASP A 4 47.10 -26.96 2.79
C ASP A 4 46.64 -25.60 3.35
N ARG A 5 45.37 -25.25 3.07
CA ARG A 5 44.73 -23.99 3.51
C ARG A 5 44.71 -23.82 5.04
N ARG A 6 44.98 -24.88 5.82
CA ARG A 6 45.05 -24.84 7.28
C ARG A 6 46.30 -24.16 7.83
N ALA A 7 47.38 -24.04 7.05
CA ALA A 7 48.61 -23.37 7.50
C ALA A 7 48.50 -21.83 7.50
N PHE A 8 47.68 -21.26 6.60
CA PHE A 8 47.53 -19.81 6.46
C PHE A 8 46.66 -19.17 7.55
N LEU A 9 45.67 -19.91 8.08
CA LEU A 9 44.80 -19.40 9.16
C LEU A 9 45.46 -19.40 10.55
N ARG A 10 46.69 -19.91 10.68
CA ARG A 10 47.36 -20.06 11.98
C ARG A 10 48.30 -18.92 12.35
N SER A 11 48.55 -17.94 11.46
CA SER A 11 49.56 -16.90 11.67
C SER A 11 49.01 -15.52 12.07
N SER A 12 47.78 -15.40 12.56
CA SER A 12 47.23 -14.10 13.00
C SER A 12 46.54 -14.21 14.35
N ALA A 13 47.33 -14.53 15.38
CA ALA A 13 46.90 -14.41 16.77
C ALA A 13 48.07 -13.92 17.63
N ALA A 14 47.77 -12.87 18.41
CA ALA A 14 48.49 -12.32 19.54
C ALA A 14 49.61 -11.29 19.31
N ALA A 15 49.31 -10.03 19.60
CA ALA A 15 50.14 -9.16 20.44
C ALA A 15 49.23 -8.38 21.40
N LEU A 16 49.66 -8.30 22.65
CA LEU A 16 48.90 -8.06 23.88
C LEU A 16 48.69 -6.57 24.22
N SER A 17 47.64 -6.33 24.99
CA SER A 17 47.27 -5.08 25.66
C SER A 17 48.25 -4.64 26.77
N ALA A 18 48.38 -3.32 26.99
CA ALA A 18 48.69 -2.75 28.32
C ALA A 18 48.31 -1.24 28.44
N ALA A 19 47.39 -0.96 29.38
CA ALA A 19 47.10 0.24 30.20
C ALA A 19 47.09 1.65 29.56
N ALA A 20 45.93 2.30 29.36
CA ALA A 20 45.02 2.96 30.32
C ALA A 20 45.52 4.30 30.88
N LEU A 21 44.84 5.41 30.53
CA LEU A 21 44.30 6.46 31.43
C LEU A 21 43.60 7.56 30.60
N GLY A 22 42.35 7.89 30.95
CA GLY A 22 41.77 9.21 30.71
C GLY A 22 40.98 9.43 29.43
N GLY A 23 39.81 8.80 29.31
CA GLY A 23 38.80 9.20 28.34
C GLY A 23 37.63 8.23 28.34
N CYS A 24 36.60 8.50 29.14
CA CYS A 24 35.30 7.86 29.01
C CYS A 24 34.71 8.26 27.65
N VAL A 25 35.09 7.54 26.60
CA VAL A 25 34.30 7.48 25.38
C VAL A 25 33.13 6.57 25.73
N PRO A 26 31.87 7.07 25.76
CA PRO A 26 30.75 6.15 25.89
C PRO A 26 30.83 5.17 24.72
N ASP A 27 30.87 3.90 25.07
CA ASP A 27 30.67 2.78 24.15
C ASP A 27 29.24 2.91 23.63
N ALA A 28 29.08 3.72 22.59
CA ALA A 28 27.82 3.82 21.89
C ALA A 28 27.64 2.45 21.22
N PRO A 29 26.57 1.70 21.54
CA PRO A 29 26.26 0.53 20.74
C PRO A 29 26.21 1.01 19.29
N ALA A 30 26.98 0.36 18.42
CA ALA A 30 26.83 0.56 16.99
C ALA A 30 25.33 0.40 16.71
N ARG A 31 24.65 1.52 16.43
CA ARG A 31 23.24 1.52 16.09
C ARG A 31 23.12 0.72 14.81
N ALA A 32 22.80 -0.55 14.95
CA ALA A 32 22.14 -1.30 13.90
C ALA A 32 20.84 -0.52 13.61
N GLY A 33 20.86 0.28 12.55
CA GLY A 33 19.67 0.90 11.98
C GLY A 33 19.17 2.17 12.65
N ASP A 34 19.98 3.22 12.75
CA ASP A 34 19.43 4.53 12.34
C ASP A 34 19.40 4.55 10.80
N GLN A 35 18.63 3.63 10.21
CA GLN A 35 18.01 3.96 8.93
C GLN A 35 17.03 5.05 9.30
N GLU A 36 17.44 6.31 9.15
CA GLU A 36 16.53 7.39 8.85
C GLU A 36 15.49 6.77 7.91
N ARG A 37 14.25 6.58 8.39
CA ARG A 37 13.18 6.03 7.56
C ARG A 37 13.15 6.95 6.35
N LEU A 38 13.75 6.51 5.25
CA LEU A 38 13.71 7.18 3.97
C LEU A 38 12.28 7.01 3.51
N GLY A 39 11.40 7.83 4.08
CA GLY A 39 9.98 7.83 3.79
C GLY A 39 9.77 8.04 2.30
N LEU A 40 8.59 7.68 1.85
CA LEU A 40 8.19 7.99 0.48
C LEU A 40 8.19 9.51 0.32
N ASP A 41 8.79 10.02 -0.76
CA ASP A 41 8.75 11.44 -1.05
C ASP A 41 7.28 11.84 -1.28
N PRO A 42 6.71 12.70 -0.42
CA PRO A 42 5.27 12.94 -0.42
C PRO A 42 4.83 13.77 -1.63
N VAL A 43 5.74 14.56 -2.24
CA VAL A 43 5.43 15.32 -3.45
C VAL A 43 5.35 14.37 -4.65
N LEU A 44 6.32 13.46 -4.77
CA LEU A 44 6.34 12.47 -5.85
C LEU A 44 5.20 11.46 -5.72
N LEU A 45 4.88 11.06 -4.49
CA LEU A 45 3.79 10.13 -4.22
C LEU A 45 2.43 10.73 -4.58
N ARG A 46 2.15 11.99 -4.21
CA ARG A 46 0.93 12.70 -4.64
C ARG A 46 0.84 12.79 -6.16
N ALA A 47 1.93 13.17 -6.83
CA ALA A 47 1.97 13.26 -8.29
C ALA A 47 1.69 11.91 -8.98
N ALA A 48 2.15 10.80 -8.39
CA ALA A 48 1.79 9.46 -8.85
C ALA A 48 0.31 9.14 -8.57
N GLY A 49 -0.18 9.48 -7.37
CA GLY A 49 -1.56 9.34 -6.93
C GLY A 49 -2.57 10.01 -7.87
N GLU A 50 -2.27 11.21 -8.35
CA GLU A 50 -3.13 11.94 -9.30
C GLU A 50 -3.41 11.17 -10.60
N VAL A 51 -2.48 10.30 -11.00
CA VAL A 51 -2.54 9.59 -12.28
C VAL A 51 -3.12 8.19 -12.11
N VAL A 52 -2.78 7.51 -11.02
CA VAL A 52 -3.14 6.10 -10.79
C VAL A 52 -4.49 5.94 -10.09
N LEU A 53 -4.89 6.90 -9.25
CA LEU A 53 -6.15 6.83 -8.52
C LEU A 53 -7.34 7.24 -9.43
N PRO A 54 -8.54 6.66 -9.22
CA PRO A 54 -9.72 6.99 -10.01
C PRO A 54 -10.04 8.49 -10.06
N GLY A 55 -10.57 8.96 -11.19
CA GLY A 55 -10.90 10.37 -11.41
C GLY A 55 -12.11 10.84 -10.62
N GLU A 56 -13.01 9.91 -10.34
CA GLU A 56 -14.28 10.08 -9.63
C GLU A 56 -14.07 10.51 -8.17
N LEU A 57 -12.87 10.30 -7.62
CA LEU A 57 -12.48 10.77 -6.29
C LEU A 57 -12.32 12.29 -6.19
N GLY A 58 -12.10 12.96 -7.33
CA GLY A 58 -11.67 14.35 -7.34
C GLY A 58 -10.31 14.57 -6.65
N ALA A 59 -9.87 15.82 -6.58
CA ALA A 59 -8.58 16.16 -5.97
C ALA A 59 -8.53 15.85 -4.47
N GLY A 60 -9.61 16.16 -3.73
CA GLY A 60 -9.69 15.94 -2.30
C GLY A 60 -9.64 14.46 -1.91
N GLY A 61 -10.42 13.61 -2.57
CA GLY A 61 -10.43 12.16 -2.29
C GLY A 61 -9.10 11.49 -2.67
N ARG A 62 -8.43 11.95 -3.72
CA ARG A 62 -7.08 11.47 -4.07
C ARG A 62 -6.04 11.84 -3.03
N GLU A 63 -6.07 13.07 -2.53
CA GLU A 63 -5.16 13.50 -1.45
C GLU A 63 -5.41 12.68 -0.17
N GLU A 64 -6.68 12.43 0.17
CA GLU A 64 -7.02 11.60 1.31
C GLU A 64 -6.54 10.15 1.16
N ALA A 65 -6.72 9.55 -0.02
CA ALA A 65 -6.18 8.23 -0.33
C ALA A 65 -4.65 8.18 -0.22
N VAL A 66 -3.93 9.19 -0.73
CA VAL A 66 -2.46 9.25 -0.61
C VAL A 66 -2.04 9.35 0.85
N ARG A 67 -2.67 10.23 1.64
CA ARG A 67 -2.37 10.34 3.08
C ARG A 67 -2.68 9.04 3.84
N GLY A 68 -3.77 8.36 3.50
CA GLY A 68 -4.10 7.08 4.11
C GLY A 68 -3.06 6.00 3.77
N PHE A 69 -2.54 6.01 2.55
CA PHE A 69 -1.43 5.13 2.15
C PHE A 69 -0.12 5.46 2.87
N GLU A 70 0.20 6.75 3.05
CA GLU A 70 1.34 7.20 3.85
C GLU A 70 1.21 6.72 5.31
N ALA A 71 0.04 6.89 5.93
CA ALA A 71 -0.21 6.40 7.28
C ALA A 71 -0.10 4.86 7.36
N TRP A 72 -0.60 4.15 6.36
CA TRP A 72 -0.52 2.70 6.28
C TRP A 72 0.93 2.21 6.16
N ILE A 73 1.77 2.84 5.33
CA ILE A 73 3.18 2.45 5.19
C ILE A 73 3.98 2.77 6.46
N ASP A 74 3.68 3.89 7.13
CA ASP A 74 4.34 4.28 8.38
C ASP A 74 4.03 3.31 9.53
N ALA A 75 2.82 2.75 9.54
CA ALA A 75 2.36 1.75 10.49
C ALA A 75 2.64 0.30 10.05
N PHE A 76 3.26 0.10 8.88
CA PHE A 76 3.52 -1.24 8.35
C PHE A 76 4.49 -2.00 9.26
N GLU A 77 4.11 -3.22 9.67
CA GLU A 77 4.94 -4.11 10.48
C GLU A 77 5.62 -5.16 9.58
N PRO A 78 6.93 -5.03 9.31
CA PRO A 78 7.63 -5.91 8.39
C PRO A 78 7.75 -7.32 8.94
N VAL A 79 7.51 -8.32 8.08
CA VAL A 79 7.68 -9.75 8.43
C VAL A 79 6.87 -10.14 9.68
N ALA A 80 5.74 -9.48 9.91
CA ALA A 80 4.82 -9.82 10.99
C ALA A 80 4.29 -11.25 10.82
N GLU A 81 4.10 -11.97 11.93
CA GLU A 81 3.40 -13.25 11.91
C GLU A 81 1.94 -13.03 11.49
N LEU A 82 1.48 -13.75 10.48
CA LEU A 82 0.12 -13.66 9.98
C LEU A 82 -0.79 -14.65 10.71
N ASN A 83 -2.07 -14.29 10.82
CA ASN A 83 -3.07 -15.17 11.40
C ASN A 83 -3.07 -16.54 10.70
N HIS A 84 -2.99 -17.57 11.54
CA HIS A 84 -3.06 -18.97 11.12
C HIS A 84 -4.47 -19.31 10.66
N GLY A 85 -4.56 -20.03 9.55
CA GLY A 85 -5.84 -20.55 9.09
C GLY A 85 -6.37 -21.61 10.06
N TYR A 86 -7.69 -21.71 10.19
CA TYR A 86 -8.28 -22.81 10.95
C TYR A 86 -7.87 -24.15 10.33
N GLY A 87 -7.30 -25.05 11.14
CA GLY A 87 -6.86 -26.37 10.68
C GLY A 87 -5.47 -26.43 10.02
N THR A 88 -4.70 -25.33 10.02
CA THR A 88 -3.31 -25.32 9.54
C THR A 88 -2.34 -25.11 10.71
N SER A 89 -1.26 -25.89 10.76
CA SER A 89 -0.17 -25.73 11.74
C SER A 89 1.01 -24.88 11.22
N GLU A 90 0.92 -24.41 9.98
CA GLU A 90 2.00 -23.65 9.34
C GLU A 90 1.92 -22.17 9.75
N ILE A 91 3.02 -21.67 10.31
CA ILE A 91 3.19 -20.26 10.64
C ILE A 91 3.58 -19.51 9.37
N ARG A 92 2.76 -18.53 8.98
CA ARG A 92 3.04 -17.67 7.82
C ARG A 92 3.49 -16.28 8.29
N TYR A 93 4.32 -15.65 7.48
CA TYR A 93 4.81 -14.29 7.74
C TYR A 93 4.45 -13.34 6.60
N GLY A 94 4.32 -12.06 6.95
CA GLY A 94 4.15 -10.94 6.04
C GLY A 94 5.39 -10.71 5.17
N PRO A 95 5.27 -9.87 4.13
CA PRO A 95 6.43 -9.49 3.33
C PRO A 95 7.40 -8.59 4.12
N PRO A 96 8.64 -8.42 3.64
CA PRO A 96 9.55 -7.41 4.17
C PRO A 96 9.01 -5.99 3.91
N ASP A 97 9.60 -5.00 4.58
CA ASP A 97 9.26 -3.58 4.40
C ASP A 97 9.42 -3.16 2.92
N PRO A 98 8.35 -2.74 2.24
CA PRO A 98 8.45 -2.31 0.85
C PRO A 98 8.94 -0.85 0.70
N ALA A 99 8.93 -0.04 1.78
CA ALA A 99 9.20 1.40 1.72
C ALA A 99 10.58 1.75 1.13
N PRO A 100 11.71 1.09 1.48
CA PRO A 100 13.01 1.44 0.90
C PRO A 100 13.06 1.27 -0.62
N ARG A 101 12.43 0.20 -1.13
CA ARG A 101 12.37 -0.08 -2.56
C ARG A 101 11.47 0.93 -3.28
N TRP A 102 10.31 1.21 -2.72
CA TRP A 102 9.37 2.18 -3.26
C TRP A 102 9.94 3.61 -3.27
N ALA A 103 10.66 4.02 -2.23
CA ALA A 103 11.37 5.29 -2.20
C ALA A 103 12.43 5.38 -3.32
N ALA A 104 13.13 4.28 -3.62
CA ALA A 104 14.07 4.23 -4.74
C ALA A 104 13.36 4.37 -6.11
N GLN A 105 12.16 3.81 -6.26
CA GLN A 105 11.36 3.94 -7.47
C GLN A 105 10.88 5.38 -7.70
N LEU A 106 10.40 6.06 -6.66
CA LEU A 106 10.04 7.49 -6.75
C LEU A 106 11.24 8.34 -7.19
N ARG A 107 12.43 8.10 -6.62
CA ARG A 107 13.67 8.78 -7.07
C ARG A 107 14.05 8.44 -8.50
N ALA A 108 13.79 7.22 -8.95
CA ALA A 108 14.01 6.80 -10.32
C ALA A 108 13.08 7.57 -11.28
N LEU A 109 11.79 7.70 -10.95
CA LEU A 109 10.83 8.53 -11.71
C LEU A 109 11.29 9.98 -11.82
N GLU A 110 11.72 10.58 -10.71
CA GLU A 110 12.23 11.95 -10.70
C GLU A 110 13.47 12.12 -11.60
N THR A 111 14.41 11.17 -11.51
CA THR A 111 15.61 11.15 -12.36
C THR A 111 15.25 10.98 -13.84
N GLU A 112 14.27 10.11 -14.11
CA GLU A 112 13.80 9.79 -15.44
C GLU A 112 13.09 10.98 -16.11
N ALA A 113 12.22 11.66 -15.35
CA ALA A 113 11.54 12.88 -15.76
C ALA A 113 12.54 13.97 -16.13
N ARG A 114 13.51 14.26 -15.26
CA ARG A 114 14.55 15.27 -15.53
C ARG A 114 15.34 14.97 -16.80
N ARG A 115 15.68 13.70 -17.04
CA ARG A 115 16.44 13.30 -18.23
C ARG A 115 15.66 13.41 -19.53
N ARG A 116 14.34 13.19 -19.51
CA ARG A 116 13.52 13.16 -20.73
C ARG A 116 12.79 14.47 -21.03
N HIS A 117 12.43 15.22 -20.00
CA HIS A 117 11.54 16.37 -20.10
C HIS A 117 12.16 17.67 -19.56
N ASP A 118 13.40 17.62 -19.05
CA ASP A 118 14.07 18.76 -18.41
C ASP A 118 13.26 19.38 -17.24
N ALA A 119 12.40 18.57 -16.62
CA ALA A 119 11.51 18.95 -15.53
C ALA A 119 11.37 17.79 -14.53
N GLY A 120 11.06 18.10 -13.26
CA GLY A 120 10.80 17.10 -12.24
C GLY A 120 9.48 16.36 -12.49
N PHE A 121 9.36 15.13 -12.00
CA PHE A 121 8.20 14.26 -12.24
C PHE A 121 6.87 14.92 -11.81
N ALA A 122 6.87 15.58 -10.65
CA ALA A 122 5.70 16.29 -10.14
C ALA A 122 5.30 17.53 -10.99
N GLN A 123 6.22 18.08 -11.78
CA GLN A 123 5.99 19.27 -12.61
C GLN A 123 5.44 18.93 -14.01
N LEU A 124 5.51 17.67 -14.43
CA LEU A 124 5.05 17.22 -15.73
C LEU A 124 3.53 17.35 -15.88
N ALA A 125 3.01 17.34 -17.11
CA ALA A 125 1.56 17.20 -17.32
C ALA A 125 1.09 15.78 -16.94
N ALA A 126 -0.20 15.63 -16.60
CA ALA A 126 -0.76 14.34 -16.17
C ALA A 126 -0.55 13.21 -17.20
N LEU A 127 -0.63 13.51 -18.50
CA LEU A 127 -0.38 12.54 -19.57
C LEU A 127 1.09 12.08 -19.62
N GLU A 128 2.03 12.98 -19.36
CA GLU A 128 3.47 12.67 -19.35
C GLU A 128 3.84 11.86 -18.11
N ARG A 129 3.28 12.22 -16.94
CA ARG A 129 3.40 11.42 -15.72
C ARG A 129 2.89 10.00 -15.93
N ARG A 130 1.74 9.86 -16.60
CA ARG A 130 1.16 8.56 -16.96
C ARG A 130 2.10 7.74 -17.83
N ALA A 131 2.62 8.34 -18.91
CA ALA A 131 3.52 7.65 -19.82
C ALA A 131 4.80 7.15 -19.11
N LEU A 132 5.36 7.92 -18.17
CA LEU A 132 6.52 7.48 -17.39
C LEU A 132 6.16 6.34 -16.42
N LEU A 133 5.02 6.43 -15.74
CA LEU A 133 4.56 5.37 -14.82
C LEU A 133 4.28 4.06 -15.57
N GLU A 134 3.57 4.12 -16.70
CA GLU A 134 3.22 2.96 -17.53
C GLU A 134 4.47 2.15 -17.93
N ARG A 135 5.55 2.84 -18.30
CA ARG A 135 6.83 2.21 -18.65
C ARG A 135 7.50 1.48 -17.48
N GLN A 136 7.27 1.90 -16.24
CA GLN A 136 7.87 1.27 -15.07
C GLN A 136 7.02 0.12 -14.50
N ILE A 137 5.72 0.06 -14.84
CA ILE A 137 4.79 -0.96 -14.35
C ILE A 137 4.51 -2.09 -15.36
N GLU A 138 5.08 -2.03 -16.56
CA GLU A 138 4.87 -3.01 -17.63
C GLU A 138 5.16 -4.46 -17.16
N ASP A 139 6.12 -4.62 -16.23
CA ASP A 139 6.55 -5.92 -15.68
C ASP A 139 5.76 -6.41 -14.45
N GLU A 140 4.65 -5.76 -14.07
CA GLU A 140 3.84 -6.13 -12.89
C GLU A 140 3.03 -7.43 -13.08
N GLY A 141 2.92 -7.91 -14.31
CA GLY A 141 2.15 -9.11 -14.63
C GLY A 141 0.62 -8.88 -14.56
N PRO A 142 -0.17 -9.93 -14.81
CA PRO A 142 -1.63 -9.80 -14.84
C PRO A 142 -2.23 -9.73 -13.43
N GLY A 143 -3.08 -8.73 -13.20
CA GLY A 143 -3.87 -8.60 -11.97
C GLY A 143 -3.20 -7.73 -10.91
N LEU A 144 -3.97 -7.40 -9.87
CA LEU A 144 -3.53 -6.53 -8.79
C LEU A 144 -3.06 -7.38 -7.59
N PRO A 145 -1.79 -7.25 -7.15
CA PRO A 145 -1.29 -7.99 -6.01
C PRO A 145 -1.76 -7.36 -4.69
N PRO A 146 -1.61 -8.07 -3.55
CA PRO A 146 -1.73 -7.44 -2.24
C PRO A 146 -0.78 -6.23 -2.13
N PRO A 147 -1.17 -5.13 -1.47
CA PRO A 147 -0.47 -3.85 -1.57
C PRO A 147 1.02 -3.93 -1.23
N ALA A 148 1.36 -4.58 -0.11
CA ALA A 148 2.74 -4.73 0.33
C ALA A 148 3.59 -5.66 -0.56
N ARG A 149 2.96 -6.43 -1.46
CA ARG A 149 3.64 -7.30 -2.45
C ARG A 149 3.74 -6.67 -3.84
N ALA A 150 3.15 -5.50 -4.07
CA ALA A 150 3.24 -4.80 -5.35
C ALA A 150 4.69 -4.44 -5.70
N ARG A 151 5.13 -4.76 -6.93
CA ARG A 151 6.52 -4.52 -7.35
C ARG A 151 6.79 -3.06 -7.63
N HIS A 152 5.79 -2.20 -7.68
CA HIS A 152 5.89 -0.78 -7.94
C HIS A 152 4.98 0.00 -6.98
N VAL A 153 5.48 1.13 -6.48
CA VAL A 153 4.76 1.97 -5.50
C VAL A 153 3.38 2.43 -6.00
N ALA A 154 3.26 2.77 -7.28
CA ALA A 154 1.97 3.19 -7.87
C ALA A 154 0.93 2.06 -7.85
N VAL A 155 1.37 0.82 -8.12
CA VAL A 155 0.50 -0.36 -8.03
C VAL A 155 0.15 -0.66 -6.58
N GLY A 156 1.12 -0.51 -5.66
CA GLY A 156 0.88 -0.63 -4.22
C GLY A 156 -0.16 0.36 -3.70
N LEU A 157 -0.09 1.62 -4.14
CA LEU A 157 -1.06 2.67 -3.81
C LEU A 157 -2.47 2.32 -4.32
N LEU A 158 -2.59 1.91 -5.58
CA LEU A 158 -3.87 1.53 -6.16
C LEU A 158 -4.45 0.27 -5.49
N ALA A 159 -3.62 -0.74 -5.26
CA ALA A 159 -4.00 -1.96 -4.55
C ALA A 159 -4.51 -1.65 -3.15
N TRP A 160 -3.77 -0.81 -2.42
CA TRP A 160 -4.16 -0.41 -1.08
C TRP A 160 -5.49 0.32 -1.09
N TRP A 161 -5.67 1.30 -1.99
CA TRP A 161 -6.91 2.05 -2.07
C TRP A 161 -8.11 1.13 -2.38
N LEU A 162 -7.95 0.17 -3.29
CA LEU A 162 -8.99 -0.80 -3.63
C LEU A 162 -9.37 -1.74 -2.47
N GLU A 163 -8.52 -1.90 -1.46
CA GLU A 163 -8.86 -2.67 -0.25
C GLU A 163 -9.70 -1.88 0.76
N THR A 164 -9.75 -0.54 0.63
CA THR A 164 -10.46 0.35 1.56
C THR A 164 -11.99 0.16 1.54
N PRO A 165 -12.68 0.53 2.63
CA PRO A 165 -14.14 0.55 2.68
C PRO A 165 -14.74 1.47 1.62
N GLU A 166 -14.14 2.65 1.46
CA GLU A 166 -14.58 3.68 0.51
C GLU A 166 -14.57 3.16 -0.94
N ALA A 167 -13.52 2.43 -1.35
CA ALA A 167 -13.46 1.82 -2.67
C ALA A 167 -14.54 0.74 -2.86
N THR A 168 -14.81 -0.04 -1.82
CA THR A 168 -15.88 -1.05 -1.83
C THR A 168 -17.25 -0.38 -1.99
N ASP A 169 -17.52 0.65 -1.20
CA ASP A 169 -18.79 1.38 -1.23
C ASP A 169 -19.03 2.00 -2.62
N ARG A 170 -18.01 2.62 -3.22
CA ARG A 170 -18.12 3.17 -4.58
C ARG A 170 -18.31 2.12 -5.66
N CYS A 171 -17.66 0.96 -5.55
CA CYS A 171 -17.84 -0.14 -6.49
C CYS A 171 -19.31 -0.60 -6.56
N TYR A 172 -19.99 -0.62 -5.41
CA TYR A 172 -21.39 -1.00 -5.32
C TYR A 172 -22.38 0.18 -5.39
N GLY A 173 -21.89 1.42 -5.31
CA GLY A 173 -22.72 2.63 -5.28
C GLY A 173 -23.56 2.78 -4.00
N VAL A 174 -23.13 2.15 -2.91
CA VAL A 174 -23.86 2.11 -1.63
C VAL A 174 -22.91 2.13 -0.42
N GLU A 175 -23.38 2.63 0.72
CA GLU A 175 -22.66 2.69 2.00
C GLU A 175 -22.62 1.32 2.69
N ILE A 176 -21.76 0.42 2.25
CA ILE A 176 -21.59 -0.90 2.87
C ILE A 176 -20.76 -0.77 4.15
N GLY A 177 -19.71 0.05 4.12
CA GLY A 177 -18.80 0.23 5.23
C GLY A 177 -18.09 -1.08 5.58
N LYS A 178 -17.45 -1.74 4.59
CA LYS A 178 -16.56 -2.89 4.82
C LYS A 178 -15.61 -2.54 5.97
N GLU A 179 -15.37 -3.42 6.94
CA GLU A 179 -14.65 -3.13 8.19
C GLU A 179 -15.39 -2.31 9.27
N THR A 180 -16.64 -1.89 9.04
CA THR A 180 -17.50 -1.26 10.06
C THR A 180 -18.66 -2.19 10.43
N CYS A 181 -18.81 -2.47 11.73
CA CYS A 181 -19.91 -3.28 12.22
C CYS A 181 -21.22 -2.49 12.23
N ARG A 182 -22.25 -3.03 11.57
CA ARG A 182 -23.63 -2.53 11.71
C ARG A 182 -24.32 -3.17 12.90
N GLY A 183 -25.22 -2.44 13.55
CA GLY A 183 -26.04 -2.99 14.63
C GLY A 183 -26.92 -4.13 14.14
N ILE A 184 -27.19 -5.12 15.01
CA ILE A 184 -27.95 -6.31 14.64
C ILE A 184 -29.37 -5.99 14.13
N GLY A 185 -30.00 -4.92 14.65
CA GLY A 185 -31.33 -4.48 14.22
C GLY A 185 -31.37 -3.89 12.81
N SER A 186 -30.29 -3.23 12.37
CA SER A 186 -30.15 -2.65 11.04
C SER A 186 -29.46 -3.58 10.04
N ALA A 187 -28.98 -4.75 10.49
CA ALA A 187 -28.34 -5.75 9.63
C ALA A 187 -29.20 -6.23 8.44
N PRO A 188 -30.53 -6.43 8.57
CA PRO A 188 -31.35 -6.86 7.42
C PRO A 188 -31.65 -5.72 6.44
N GLU A 189 -31.37 -4.46 6.81
CA GLU A 189 -31.63 -3.32 5.96
C GLU A 189 -30.60 -3.20 4.84
N ARG A 190 -31.09 -2.83 3.65
CA ARG A 190 -30.23 -2.59 2.50
C ARG A 190 -29.36 -1.35 2.76
N PRO A 191 -28.06 -1.40 2.43
CA PRO A 191 -27.20 -0.22 2.46
C PRO A 191 -27.77 0.98 1.71
N THR A 192 -27.55 2.17 2.25
CA THR A 192 -27.97 3.44 1.66
C THR A 192 -27.23 3.68 0.34
N PRO A 193 -27.89 4.12 -0.74
CA PRO A 193 -27.21 4.56 -1.96
C PRO A 193 -26.27 5.74 -1.67
N LEU A 194 -25.08 5.71 -2.26
CA LEU A 194 -24.20 6.87 -2.23
C LEU A 194 -24.82 8.00 -3.04
N GLU A 195 -24.73 9.23 -2.52
CA GLU A 195 -25.03 10.41 -3.33
C GLU A 195 -24.02 10.46 -4.48
N GLY A 196 -24.52 10.32 -5.71
CA GLY A 196 -23.68 10.42 -6.90
C GLY A 196 -22.99 11.79 -6.96
N PRO A 197 -21.83 11.91 -7.64
CA PRO A 197 -21.25 13.23 -7.89
C PRO A 197 -22.31 14.07 -8.58
N THR A 198 -22.64 15.23 -8.01
CA THR A 198 -23.65 16.18 -8.52
C THR A 198 -23.42 16.50 -10.00
N GLY A 199 -24.05 15.70 -10.86
CA GLY A 199 -24.13 15.81 -12.30
C GLY A 199 -25.50 15.22 -12.66
N GLY A 200 -26.49 16.09 -12.72
CA GLY A 200 -27.90 15.73 -12.60
C GLY A 200 -28.39 14.72 -13.64
N VAL A 201 -29.09 13.70 -13.14
CA VAL A 201 -30.33 13.21 -13.76
C VAL A 201 -31.33 12.99 -12.62
N GLN A 202 -32.29 13.91 -12.53
CA GLN A 202 -33.47 13.75 -11.69
C GLN A 202 -34.30 12.55 -12.18
N GLY A 203 -34.68 11.68 -11.25
CA GLY A 203 -36.05 11.19 -11.13
C GLY A 203 -36.53 10.15 -12.13
N GLY A 204 -36.15 8.88 -11.91
CA GLY A 204 -36.89 7.72 -12.41
C GLY A 204 -37.62 7.02 -11.26
N ARG A 205 -38.92 7.29 -11.13
CA ARG A 205 -39.84 6.79 -10.09
C ARG A 205 -39.63 5.31 -9.73
N ALA A 206 -39.48 5.03 -8.44
CA ALA A 206 -39.84 3.74 -7.86
C ALA A 206 -41.37 3.59 -7.94
N SER A 207 -41.85 2.82 -8.93
CA SER A 207 -43.22 2.33 -8.92
C SER A 207 -43.31 1.14 -7.97
N SER A 208 -43.73 1.40 -6.74
CA SER A 208 -44.18 0.38 -5.81
C SER A 208 -45.45 -0.28 -6.37
N ALA A 209 -45.32 -1.51 -6.86
CA ALA A 209 -46.46 -2.41 -7.04
C ALA A 209 -46.50 -3.39 -5.84
N PRO A 210 -47.65 -3.56 -5.18
CA PRO A 210 -47.79 -4.54 -4.10
C PRO A 210 -47.69 -5.96 -4.66
N ARG A 211 -46.83 -6.79 -4.06
CA ARG A 211 -46.86 -8.25 -4.27
C ARG A 211 -48.16 -8.76 -3.66
N THR A 212 -49.08 -9.16 -4.52
CA THR A 212 -50.28 -9.93 -4.18
C THR A 212 -49.92 -11.25 -3.52
N ASP A 213 -50.68 -11.57 -2.48
CA ASP A 213 -50.63 -12.75 -1.62
C ASP A 213 -50.57 -14.09 -2.40
N ALA A 214 -49.77 -15.02 -1.86
CA ALA A 214 -49.83 -16.43 -2.20
C ALA A 214 -50.96 -17.10 -1.39
N PRO A 215 -51.83 -17.93 -1.99
CA PRO A 215 -52.86 -18.63 -1.24
C PRO A 215 -52.27 -19.75 -0.37
N ALA A 216 -52.82 -19.86 0.84
CA ALA A 216 -52.55 -20.89 1.82
C ALA A 216 -52.75 -22.31 1.24
N ARG A 217 -51.83 -23.22 1.57
CA ARG A 217 -52.04 -24.66 1.41
C ARG A 217 -53.10 -25.13 2.41
N PRO A 218 -54.19 -25.78 1.98
CA PRO A 218 -55.05 -26.52 2.92
C PRO A 218 -54.31 -27.77 3.39
N GLY A 219 -54.42 -28.04 4.68
CA GLY A 219 -53.98 -29.30 5.27
C GLY A 219 -54.92 -30.43 4.87
N ASP A 220 -54.32 -31.60 4.66
CA ASP A 220 -54.66 -32.91 5.23
C ASP A 220 -53.45 -33.83 5.05
#